data_AF-A0A0P9R379-F1
#
_entry.id   AF-A0A0P9R379-F1
#
_cell.length_a   1.000
_cell.length_b   1.000
_cell.length_c   1.000
_cell.angle_alpha   90.00
_cell.angle_beta   90.00
_cell.angle_gamma   90.00
#
_symmetry.space_group_name_H-M   'P 1'
#
loop_
_entity.id
_entity.type
_entity.pdbx_description
1 polymer ?
#
loop_
_entity_poly.entity_id
_entity_poly.type
_entity_poly.pdbx_seq_one_letter_code
_entity_poly.pdbx_strand_id
1 'polypeptide(L)'
;MISFTEKNSPANANEIESICKELGILEKNWLRTFWHECNGAVLEDQIVIYPTDQVVERNKTYEIDINFPDYILIGDDSGGGLILIPKKGLEKFYFIGAGDPFINDAEVFDSIEKLTAYVMADSDSDSDSGNIVSAAEIKPKVSDVLKIKKDFNLDYSIALLTKKLEKKDEIISENVKLIKYKSALDLHKKFVRFSSKP
;
A
#
# COMPACT_ATOMS: atom_id res chain seq x y z
N MET A 1 15.73 3.14 6.88
CA MET A 1 15.85 2.01 7.84
C MET A 1 14.55 2.04 8.63
N ILE A 2 13.81 0.94 8.69
CA ILE A 2 12.54 0.90 9.44
C ILE A 2 12.85 0.86 10.94
N SER A 3 12.18 1.71 11.70
CA SER A 3 12.14 1.66 13.16
C SER A 3 11.15 0.59 13.64
N PHE A 4 11.57 -0.21 14.61
CA PHE A 4 10.72 -1.17 15.31
C PHE A 4 10.38 -0.57 16.67
N THR A 5 9.16 -0.09 16.85
CA THR A 5 8.72 0.44 18.15
C THR A 5 8.51 -0.69 19.13
N GLU A 6 7.90 -1.76 18.66
CA GLU A 6 7.76 -3.01 19.41
C GLU A 6 8.33 -4.14 18.56
N LYS A 7 9.16 -4.98 19.19
CA LYS A 7 9.80 -6.10 18.54
C LYS A 7 9.77 -7.30 19.46
N ASN A 8 8.95 -8.29 19.13
CA ASN A 8 8.90 -9.52 19.91
C ASN A 8 10.14 -10.37 19.67
N SER A 9 10.47 -11.21 20.64
CA SER A 9 11.47 -12.26 20.48
C SER A 9 11.11 -13.20 19.31
N PRO A 10 12.09 -13.84 18.66
CA PRO A 10 11.84 -14.85 17.63
C PRO A 10 10.83 -15.92 18.05
N ALA A 11 10.03 -16.40 17.09
CA ALA A 11 9.08 -17.48 17.30
C ALA A 11 9.81 -18.84 17.38
N ASN A 12 9.17 -19.82 18.00
CA ASN A 12 9.70 -21.18 18.02
C ASN A 12 9.63 -21.81 16.61
N ALA A 13 10.68 -22.53 16.20
CA ALA A 13 10.72 -23.16 14.87
C ALA A 13 9.56 -24.15 14.63
N ASN A 14 9.13 -24.91 15.65
CA ASN A 14 8.01 -25.84 15.54
C ASN A 14 6.68 -25.10 15.40
N GLU A 15 6.55 -23.96 16.06
CA GLU A 15 5.37 -23.09 15.97
C GLU A 15 5.25 -22.47 14.58
N ILE A 16 6.35 -21.92 14.06
CA ILE A 16 6.45 -21.40 12.68
C ILE A 16 6.03 -22.50 11.70
N GLU A 17 6.58 -23.71 11.81
CA GLU A 17 6.28 -24.80 10.89
C GLU A 17 4.79 -25.21 10.96
N SER A 18 4.23 -25.32 12.16
CA SER A 18 2.82 -25.66 12.36
C SER A 18 1.89 -24.65 11.69
N ILE A 19 2.11 -23.35 11.93
CA ILE A 19 1.27 -22.28 11.39
C ILE A 19 1.46 -22.14 9.89
N CYS A 20 2.70 -22.23 9.41
CA CYS A 20 2.96 -22.18 7.99
C CYS A 20 2.28 -23.33 7.24
N LYS A 21 2.22 -24.51 7.84
CA LYS A 21 1.47 -25.64 7.30
C LYS A 21 -0.04 -25.38 7.29
N GLU A 22 -0.60 -24.81 8.36
CA GLU A 22 -2.03 -24.46 8.43
C GLU A 22 -2.42 -23.42 7.36
N LEU A 23 -1.60 -22.39 7.18
CA LEU A 23 -1.86 -21.29 6.24
C LEU A 23 -1.39 -21.56 4.80
N GLY A 24 -0.72 -22.68 4.55
CA GLY A 24 -0.21 -23.05 3.22
C GLY A 24 0.99 -22.21 2.75
N ILE A 25 1.83 -21.75 3.68
CA ILE A 25 3.01 -20.90 3.45
C ILE A 25 4.20 -21.75 3.00
N LEU A 26 4.79 -21.41 1.85
CA LEU A 26 5.99 -22.07 1.34
C LEU A 26 7.26 -21.71 2.15
N GLU A 27 8.28 -22.57 2.11
CA GLU A 27 9.52 -22.42 2.88
C GLU A 27 10.25 -21.09 2.66
N LYS A 28 10.20 -20.53 1.44
CA LYS A 28 10.91 -19.29 1.08
C LYS A 28 10.06 -18.04 1.19
N ASN A 29 8.97 -18.09 1.95
CA ASN A 29 8.11 -16.93 2.13
C ASN A 29 8.70 -15.98 3.18
N TRP A 30 8.66 -14.67 2.89
CA TRP A 30 9.09 -13.60 3.79
C TRP A 30 8.69 -13.81 5.25
N LEU A 31 7.44 -14.21 5.49
CA LEU A 31 6.87 -14.29 6.83
C LEU A 31 7.55 -15.33 7.71
N ARG A 32 8.06 -16.41 7.11
CA ARG A 32 8.88 -17.41 7.84
C ARG A 32 10.17 -16.80 8.34
N THR A 33 10.89 -16.08 7.46
CA THR A 33 12.13 -15.38 7.82
C THR A 33 11.85 -14.32 8.88
N PHE A 34 10.78 -13.55 8.71
CA PHE A 34 10.37 -12.55 9.67
C PHE A 34 10.16 -13.15 11.06
N TRP A 35 9.35 -14.22 11.20
CA TRP A 35 9.12 -14.86 12.51
C TRP A 35 10.36 -15.51 13.12
N HIS A 36 11.31 -15.97 12.31
CA HIS A 36 12.61 -16.45 12.80
C HIS A 36 13.47 -15.33 13.40
N GLU A 37 13.27 -14.08 12.99
CA GLU A 37 13.98 -12.92 13.52
C GLU A 37 13.16 -12.17 14.59
N CYS A 38 11.84 -12.24 14.49
CA CYS A 38 10.90 -11.46 15.29
C CYS A 38 9.47 -12.02 15.20
N ASN A 39 8.90 -12.48 16.32
CA ASN A 39 7.53 -12.99 16.34
C ASN A 39 6.47 -11.88 16.39
N GLY A 40 6.34 -11.12 15.31
CA GLY A 40 5.45 -9.97 15.26
C GLY A 40 6.11 -8.70 15.81
N ALA A 41 5.73 -7.56 15.23
CA ALA A 41 6.33 -6.27 15.53
C ALA A 41 5.37 -5.12 15.22
N VAL A 42 5.66 -3.97 15.79
CA VAL A 42 5.10 -2.69 15.37
C VAL A 42 6.20 -1.88 14.68
N LEU A 43 5.97 -1.53 13.41
CA LEU A 43 6.87 -0.78 12.55
C LEU A 43 6.40 0.67 12.46
N GLU A 44 7.31 1.61 12.74
CA GLU A 44 7.05 3.06 12.71
C GLU A 44 5.74 3.47 13.43
N ASP A 45 5.44 2.87 14.59
CA ASP A 45 4.22 3.12 15.39
C ASP A 45 2.87 2.84 14.70
N GLN A 46 2.86 2.39 13.44
CA GLN A 46 1.65 2.36 12.63
C GLN A 46 1.33 0.99 12.04
N ILE A 47 2.36 0.24 11.62
CA ILE A 47 2.15 -1.06 10.98
C ILE A 47 2.37 -2.17 11.99
N VAL A 48 1.35 -3.00 12.18
CA VAL A 48 1.43 -4.21 12.97
C VAL A 48 1.69 -5.38 12.05
N ILE A 49 2.79 -6.11 12.25
CA ILE A 49 2.99 -7.44 11.67
C ILE A 49 2.63 -8.48 12.72
N TYR A 50 1.71 -9.38 12.39
CA TYR A 50 1.12 -10.27 13.39
C TYR A 50 2.11 -11.31 13.90
N PRO A 51 2.07 -11.59 15.22
CA PRO A 51 2.72 -12.77 15.78
C PRO A 51 2.03 -14.06 15.32
N THR A 52 2.75 -15.17 15.45
CA THR A 52 2.31 -16.53 15.15
C THR A 52 1.01 -16.91 15.85
N ASP A 53 0.79 -16.48 17.09
CA ASP A 53 -0.40 -16.81 17.87
C ASP A 53 -1.66 -16.05 17.43
N GLN A 54 -1.54 -14.99 16.63
CA GLN A 54 -2.67 -14.17 16.17
C GLN A 54 -2.97 -14.33 14.68
N VAL A 55 -1.96 -14.60 13.85
CA VAL A 55 -2.09 -14.56 12.38
C VAL A 55 -3.20 -15.49 11.86
N VAL A 56 -3.38 -16.66 12.45
CA VAL A 56 -4.41 -17.63 12.04
C VAL A 56 -5.81 -17.10 12.35
N GLU A 57 -6.02 -16.57 13.55
CA GLU A 57 -7.31 -15.97 13.94
C GLU A 57 -7.63 -14.78 13.03
N ARG A 58 -6.65 -13.91 12.78
CA ARG A 58 -6.83 -12.73 11.92
C ARG A 58 -7.22 -13.11 10.49
N ASN A 59 -6.58 -14.11 9.89
CA ASN A 59 -6.98 -14.59 8.57
C ASN A 59 -8.41 -15.14 8.55
N LYS A 60 -8.87 -15.78 9.63
CA LYS A 60 -10.25 -16.27 9.77
C LYS A 60 -11.24 -15.11 9.95
N THR A 61 -10.93 -14.13 10.80
CA THR A 61 -11.77 -12.96 11.07
C THR A 61 -12.05 -12.14 9.81
N TYR A 62 -11.07 -12.02 8.92
CA TYR A 62 -11.22 -11.32 7.64
C TYR A 62 -11.59 -12.23 6.46
N GLU A 63 -11.89 -13.51 6.72
CA GLU A 63 -12.30 -14.49 5.70
C GLU A 63 -11.34 -14.53 4.49
N ILE A 64 -10.03 -14.42 4.76
CA ILE A 64 -9.00 -14.26 3.72
C ILE A 64 -8.93 -15.49 2.81
N ASP A 65 -9.16 -16.68 3.36
CA ASP A 65 -9.20 -17.92 2.58
C ASP A 65 -10.37 -17.97 1.59
N ILE A 66 -11.47 -17.26 1.87
CA ILE A 66 -12.65 -17.13 1.01
C ILE A 66 -12.43 -16.02 -0.02
N ASN A 67 -12.04 -14.82 0.45
CA ASN A 67 -11.99 -13.62 -0.38
C ASN A 67 -10.69 -13.53 -1.20
N PHE A 68 -9.56 -13.98 -0.65
CA PHE A 68 -8.23 -13.89 -1.25
C PHE A 68 -7.47 -15.22 -1.11
N PRO A 69 -7.96 -16.33 -1.70
CA PRO A 69 -7.49 -17.70 -1.43
C PRO A 69 -5.99 -17.94 -1.67
N ASP A 70 -5.37 -17.15 -2.55
CA ASP A 70 -3.94 -17.24 -2.89
C ASP A 70 -3.04 -16.35 -2.01
N TYR A 71 -3.62 -15.63 -1.05
CA TYR A 71 -2.94 -14.65 -0.19
C TYR A 71 -3.09 -15.00 1.29
N ILE A 72 -2.24 -14.37 2.10
CA ILE A 72 -2.25 -14.44 3.56
C ILE A 72 -2.24 -13.01 4.08
N LEU A 73 -3.13 -12.71 5.02
CA LEU A 73 -3.06 -11.49 5.81
C LEU A 73 -1.95 -11.62 6.85
N ILE A 74 -1.00 -10.70 6.85
CA ILE A 74 0.17 -10.74 7.73
C ILE A 74 0.23 -9.58 8.72
N GLY A 75 -0.62 -8.58 8.55
CA GLY A 75 -0.59 -7.36 9.34
C GLY A 75 -1.66 -6.36 8.95
N ASP A 76 -1.70 -5.25 9.67
CA ASP A 76 -2.58 -4.12 9.42
C ASP A 76 -1.90 -2.80 9.79
N ASP A 77 -2.51 -1.68 9.41
CA ASP A 77 -2.09 -0.33 9.82
C ASP A 77 -2.87 0.20 11.05
N SER A 78 -3.72 -0.63 11.68
CA SER A 78 -4.66 -0.27 12.76
C SER A 78 -5.66 0.86 12.43
N GLY A 79 -5.68 1.35 11.18
CA GLY A 79 -6.58 2.36 10.62
C GLY A 79 -7.58 1.78 9.62
N GLY A 80 -7.55 0.46 9.39
CA GLY A 80 -8.45 -0.25 8.49
C GLY A 80 -7.80 -0.71 7.18
N GLY A 81 -6.49 -0.51 7.01
CA GLY A 81 -5.68 -1.10 5.97
C GLY A 81 -5.13 -2.47 6.37
N LEU A 82 -5.18 -3.42 5.44
CA LEU A 82 -4.73 -4.79 5.58
C LEU A 82 -3.48 -5.01 4.72
N ILE A 83 -2.53 -5.78 5.23
CA ILE A 83 -1.29 -6.13 4.55
C ILE A 83 -1.32 -7.61 4.19
N LEU A 84 -1.37 -7.92 2.90
CA LEU A 84 -1.36 -9.27 2.40
C LEU A 84 -0.08 -9.59 1.63
N ILE A 85 0.30 -10.86 1.63
CA ILE A 85 1.35 -11.41 0.76
C ILE A 85 0.84 -12.65 0.03
N PRO A 86 1.36 -12.96 -1.17
CA PRO A 86 1.05 -14.21 -1.84
C PRO A 86 1.53 -15.44 -1.04
N LYS A 87 0.72 -16.50 -1.00
CA LYS A 87 1.14 -17.82 -0.48
C LYS A 87 2.31 -18.40 -1.27
N LYS A 88 2.35 -18.09 -2.58
CA LYS A 88 3.32 -18.62 -3.55
C LYS A 88 3.77 -17.51 -4.50
N GLY A 89 4.98 -17.61 -5.03
CA GLY A 89 5.49 -16.74 -6.09
C GLY A 89 6.47 -15.69 -5.58
N LEU A 90 6.53 -14.55 -6.29
CA LEU A 90 7.41 -13.45 -5.96
C LEU A 90 6.91 -12.71 -4.71
N GLU A 91 7.85 -12.39 -3.83
CA GLU A 91 7.59 -11.64 -2.61
C GLU A 91 7.16 -10.20 -2.95
N LYS A 92 5.90 -9.91 -2.67
CA LYS A 92 5.27 -8.59 -2.80
C LYS A 92 4.29 -8.38 -1.65
N PHE A 93 4.12 -7.13 -1.26
CA PHE A 93 3.20 -6.71 -0.21
C PHE A 93 2.04 -5.94 -0.84
N TYR A 94 0.83 -6.36 -0.50
CA TYR A 94 -0.42 -5.78 -0.99
C TYR A 94 -1.08 -5.05 0.16
N PHE A 95 -1.28 -3.75 0.02
CA PHE A 95 -1.99 -2.93 0.98
C PHE A 95 -3.38 -2.61 0.46
N ILE A 96 -4.41 -3.03 1.17
CA ILE A 96 -5.81 -2.91 0.75
C ILE A 96 -6.68 -2.49 1.93
N GLY A 97 -7.76 -1.73 1.69
CA GLY A 97 -8.73 -1.43 2.73
C GLY A 97 -9.50 -2.69 3.16
N ALA A 98 -9.78 -2.85 4.45
CA ALA A 98 -10.47 -4.02 5.00
C ALA A 98 -11.90 -4.23 4.45
N GLY A 99 -12.50 -3.20 3.85
CA GLY A 99 -13.80 -3.28 3.18
C GLY A 99 -13.73 -3.43 1.66
N ASP A 100 -12.54 -3.53 1.07
CA ASP A 100 -12.38 -3.66 -0.38
C ASP A 100 -12.34 -5.14 -0.78
N PRO A 101 -13.27 -5.61 -1.63
CA PRO A 101 -13.35 -7.01 -2.02
C PRO A 101 -12.39 -7.38 -3.16
N PHE A 102 -11.62 -6.45 -3.73
CA PHE A 102 -10.83 -6.69 -4.94
C PHE A 102 -9.32 -6.54 -4.69
N ILE A 103 -8.59 -7.66 -4.68
CA ILE A 103 -7.13 -7.64 -4.53
C ILE A 103 -6.39 -6.84 -5.62
N ASN A 104 -7.02 -6.63 -6.78
CA ASN A 104 -6.45 -5.84 -7.87
C ASN A 104 -6.47 -4.32 -7.62
N ASP A 105 -7.22 -3.87 -6.63
CA ASP A 105 -7.28 -2.47 -6.21
C ASP A 105 -6.25 -2.15 -5.11
N ALA A 106 -5.52 -3.17 -4.64
CA ALA A 106 -4.46 -3.01 -3.66
C ALA A 106 -3.27 -2.21 -4.20
N GLU A 107 -2.66 -1.40 -3.34
CA GLU A 107 -1.34 -0.83 -3.57
C GLU A 107 -0.27 -1.90 -3.37
N VAL A 108 0.64 -2.04 -4.34
CA VAL A 108 1.59 -3.16 -4.38
C VAL A 108 3.03 -2.69 -4.24
N PHE A 109 3.74 -3.28 -3.29
CA PHE A 109 5.12 -2.92 -2.94
C PHE A 109 6.05 -4.12 -3.04
N ASP A 110 7.27 -3.88 -3.54
CA ASP A 110 8.30 -4.93 -3.62
C ASP A 110 9.09 -5.10 -2.32
N SER A 111 8.80 -4.32 -1.27
CA SER A 111 9.44 -4.46 0.04
C SER A 111 8.59 -3.84 1.14
N ILE A 112 8.80 -4.30 2.38
CA ILE A 112 8.09 -3.79 3.55
C ILE A 112 8.44 -2.32 3.83
N GLU A 113 9.68 -1.88 3.54
CA GLU A 113 10.11 -0.48 3.68
C GLU A 113 9.29 0.47 2.82
N LYS A 114 8.99 0.07 1.57
CA LYS A 114 8.20 0.91 0.67
C LYS A 114 6.74 0.99 1.13
N LEU A 115 6.19 -0.13 1.60
CA LEU A 115 4.84 -0.15 2.17
C LEU A 115 4.78 0.72 3.42
N THR A 116 5.74 0.59 4.33
CA THR A 116 5.82 1.41 5.54
C THR A 116 5.92 2.89 5.21
N ALA A 117 6.77 3.28 4.26
CA ALA A 117 6.87 4.68 3.82
C ALA A 117 5.55 5.20 3.23
N TYR A 118 4.79 4.35 2.53
CA TYR A 118 3.46 4.71 2.00
C TYR A 118 2.41 4.88 3.11
N VAL A 119 2.42 4.03 4.14
CA VAL A 119 1.46 4.16 5.25
C VAL A 119 1.80 5.38 6.11
N MET A 120 3.09 5.57 6.43
CA MET A 120 3.56 6.72 7.20
C MET A 120 3.33 8.05 6.49
N ALA A 121 3.31 8.02 5.15
CA ALA A 121 2.82 9.16 4.39
C ALA A 121 1.48 9.62 4.91
N ASP A 122 0.50 8.74 5.07
CA ASP A 122 -0.89 9.08 5.38
C ASP A 122 -1.09 9.46 6.87
N SER A 123 -0.20 9.06 7.78
CA SER A 123 -0.22 9.46 9.20
C SER A 123 0.56 10.75 9.52
N ASP A 124 1.65 11.07 8.79
CA ASP A 124 2.47 12.25 9.09
C ASP A 124 1.87 13.57 8.58
N SER A 125 1.70 14.54 9.48
CA SER A 125 1.45 15.95 9.16
C SER A 125 2.66 16.65 8.52
N ASP A 126 3.83 16.02 8.56
CA ASP A 126 5.13 16.59 8.15
C ASP A 126 5.57 16.18 6.73
N SER A 127 4.78 15.35 6.04
CA SER A 127 5.00 15.15 4.60
C SER A 127 4.59 16.40 3.84
N ASP A 128 5.37 16.78 2.82
CA ASP A 128 5.04 17.89 1.93
C ASP A 128 3.62 17.70 1.40
N SER A 129 2.68 18.45 1.99
CA SER A 129 1.29 18.49 1.57
C SER A 129 1.11 19.62 0.59
N GLY A 130 0.33 19.36 -0.45
CA GLY A 130 0.24 20.28 -1.57
C GLY A 130 -0.86 19.87 -2.53
N ASN A 131 -0.86 20.52 -3.67
CA ASN A 131 -1.81 20.23 -4.73
C ASN A 131 -1.09 19.50 -5.85
N ILE A 132 -1.79 18.56 -6.49
CA ILE A 132 -1.40 18.12 -7.83
C ILE A 132 -2.03 19.10 -8.79
N VAL A 133 -1.19 19.71 -9.62
CA VAL A 133 -1.60 20.68 -10.63
C VAL A 133 -1.20 20.21 -12.02
N SER A 134 -1.89 20.68 -13.04
CA SER A 134 -1.55 20.41 -14.42
C SER A 134 -0.25 21.10 -14.85
N ALA A 135 0.60 20.38 -15.58
CA ALA A 135 1.85 20.88 -16.14
C ALA A 135 1.66 21.56 -17.52
N ALA A 136 0.59 21.19 -18.24
CA ALA A 136 0.21 21.67 -19.57
C ALA A 136 1.37 21.77 -20.59
N GLU A 137 2.25 20.76 -20.61
CA GLU A 137 3.31 20.66 -21.61
C GLU A 137 2.78 20.16 -22.96
N ILE A 138 1.81 19.25 -22.91
CA ILE A 138 1.21 18.61 -24.09
C ILE A 138 -0.29 18.38 -23.89
N LYS A 139 -1.05 18.39 -25.00
CA LYS A 139 -2.46 18.04 -25.01
C LYS A 139 -2.65 16.54 -24.70
N PRO A 140 -3.44 16.15 -23.68
CA PRO A 140 -3.63 14.74 -23.33
C PRO A 140 -4.53 14.02 -24.35
N LYS A 141 -4.23 12.75 -24.62
CA LYS A 141 -5.17 11.86 -25.33
C LYS A 141 -6.18 11.29 -24.34
N VAL A 142 -7.32 10.82 -24.82
CA VAL A 142 -8.35 10.19 -23.96
C VAL A 142 -7.77 9.05 -23.11
N SER A 143 -6.84 8.26 -23.65
CA SER A 143 -6.15 7.22 -22.90
C SER A 143 -5.26 7.74 -21.77
N ASP A 144 -4.63 8.91 -21.93
CA ASP A 144 -3.84 9.55 -20.88
C ASP A 144 -4.78 10.05 -19.76
N VAL A 145 -5.90 10.68 -20.14
CA VAL A 145 -6.91 11.18 -19.19
C VAL A 145 -7.50 10.06 -18.34
N LEU A 146 -7.78 8.90 -18.95
CA LEU A 146 -8.29 7.72 -18.23
C LEU A 146 -7.28 7.17 -17.22
N LYS A 147 -6.00 7.08 -17.60
CA LYS A 147 -4.93 6.61 -16.69
C LYS A 147 -4.73 7.58 -15.53
N ILE A 148 -4.66 8.89 -15.81
CA ILE A 148 -4.55 9.92 -14.78
C ILE A 148 -5.76 9.87 -13.84
N LYS A 149 -6.99 9.74 -14.38
CA LYS A 149 -8.19 9.62 -13.55
C LYS A 149 -8.08 8.44 -12.57
N LYS A 150 -7.61 7.29 -13.04
CA LYS A 150 -7.43 6.08 -12.23
C LYS A 150 -6.32 6.25 -11.20
N ASP A 151 -5.11 6.59 -11.64
CA ASP A 151 -3.90 6.59 -10.82
C ASP A 151 -3.91 7.68 -9.74
N PHE A 152 -4.73 8.72 -9.91
CA PHE A 152 -4.94 9.78 -8.92
C PHE A 152 -6.30 9.70 -8.21
N ASN A 153 -7.06 8.61 -8.42
CA ASN A 153 -8.39 8.35 -7.85
C ASN A 153 -9.35 9.56 -7.94
N LEU A 154 -9.45 10.15 -9.13
CA LEU A 154 -10.20 11.39 -9.36
C LEU A 154 -11.66 11.09 -9.74
N ASP A 155 -12.61 11.90 -9.25
CA ASP A 155 -14.03 11.78 -9.60
C ASP A 155 -14.49 12.72 -10.73
N TYR A 156 -13.55 13.30 -11.49
CA TYR A 156 -13.93 14.17 -12.61
C TYR A 156 -14.54 13.41 -13.79
N SER A 157 -15.45 14.06 -14.52
CA SER A 157 -15.78 13.61 -15.88
C SER A 157 -14.56 13.73 -16.79
N ILE A 158 -14.47 12.85 -17.81
CA ILE A 158 -13.36 12.88 -18.78
C ILE A 158 -13.23 14.24 -19.46
N ALA A 159 -14.36 14.87 -19.83
CA ALA A 159 -14.36 16.19 -20.46
C ALA A 159 -13.84 17.30 -19.53
N LEU A 160 -14.19 17.25 -18.24
CA LEU A 160 -13.72 18.22 -17.26
C LEU A 160 -12.23 18.05 -16.97
N LEU A 161 -11.77 16.82 -16.75
CA LEU A 161 -10.36 16.53 -16.50
C LEU A 161 -9.49 16.92 -17.70
N THR A 162 -9.96 16.66 -18.93
CA THR A 162 -9.27 17.08 -20.16
C THR A 162 -9.06 18.60 -20.19
N LYS A 163 -10.12 19.39 -19.93
CA LYS A 163 -10.03 20.86 -19.91
C LYS A 163 -9.06 21.38 -18.84
N LYS A 164 -8.98 20.71 -17.69
CA LYS A 164 -8.03 21.08 -16.64
C LYS A 164 -6.58 20.78 -17.03
N LEU A 165 -6.32 19.60 -17.58
CA LEU A 165 -4.98 19.19 -18.02
C LEU A 165 -4.42 20.02 -19.19
N GLU A 166 -5.30 20.63 -19.99
CA GLU A 166 -4.91 21.52 -21.12
C GLU A 166 -4.43 22.91 -20.69
N LYS A 167 -4.68 23.31 -19.44
CA LYS A 167 -4.27 24.62 -18.89
C LYS A 167 -3.19 24.40 -17.86
N LYS A 168 -2.20 25.28 -17.78
CA LYS A 168 -1.14 25.17 -16.77
C LYS A 168 -1.64 25.60 -15.40
N ASP A 169 -1.17 24.92 -14.35
CA ASP A 169 -1.42 25.28 -12.95
C ASP A 169 -2.88 25.18 -12.51
N GLU A 170 -3.72 24.44 -13.26
CA GLU A 170 -5.05 24.05 -12.78
C GLU A 170 -4.92 22.97 -11.72
N ILE A 171 -5.65 23.14 -10.62
CA ILE A 171 -5.73 22.13 -9.58
C ILE A 171 -6.43 20.89 -10.12
N ILE A 172 -5.76 19.76 -9.98
CA ILE A 172 -6.24 18.41 -10.32
C ILE A 172 -6.60 17.63 -9.05
N SER A 173 -5.83 17.78 -7.98
CA SER A 173 -6.18 17.20 -6.68
C SER A 173 -5.65 18.09 -5.57
N GLU A 174 -6.48 18.31 -4.55
CA GLU A 174 -6.20 19.24 -3.46
C GLU A 174 -5.72 18.50 -2.21
N ASN A 175 -4.83 19.15 -1.46
CA ASN A 175 -4.42 18.73 -0.13
C ASN A 175 -3.93 17.27 -0.07
N VAL A 176 -3.17 16.87 -1.08
CA VAL A 176 -2.60 15.53 -1.16
C VAL A 176 -1.20 15.50 -0.58
N LYS A 177 -0.78 14.31 -0.14
CA LYS A 177 0.57 14.05 0.33
C LYS A 177 1.45 13.60 -0.83
N LEU A 178 2.59 14.24 -1.03
CA LEU A 178 3.48 14.01 -2.20
C LEU A 178 3.85 12.52 -2.35
N ILE A 179 4.22 11.89 -1.25
CA ILE A 179 4.74 10.52 -1.22
C ILE A 179 3.69 9.48 -1.68
N LYS A 180 2.39 9.72 -1.42
CA LYS A 180 1.28 8.87 -1.89
C LYS A 180 1.21 8.81 -3.41
N TYR A 181 1.45 9.94 -4.07
CA TYR A 181 1.32 10.06 -5.52
C TYR A 181 2.67 10.12 -6.24
N LYS A 182 3.80 9.87 -5.55
CA LYS A 182 5.14 10.02 -6.13
C LYS A 182 5.31 9.18 -7.41
N SER A 183 4.92 7.91 -7.37
CA SER A 183 4.98 7.01 -8.53
C SER A 183 4.07 7.47 -9.67
N ALA A 184 2.84 7.91 -9.37
CA ALA A 184 1.90 8.41 -10.36
C ALA A 184 2.37 9.75 -10.98
N LEU A 185 2.96 10.63 -10.18
CA LEU A 185 3.57 11.89 -10.60
C LEU A 185 4.75 11.62 -11.55
N ASP A 186 5.63 10.67 -11.23
CA ASP A 186 6.74 10.30 -12.11
C ASP A 186 6.25 9.73 -13.45
N LEU A 187 5.21 8.89 -13.42
CA LEU A 187 4.60 8.29 -14.61
C LEU A 187 3.92 9.33 -15.51
N HIS A 188 3.26 10.32 -14.90
CA HIS A 188 2.43 11.32 -15.60
C HIS A 188 3.04 12.73 -15.62
N LYS A 189 4.35 12.88 -15.35
CA LYS A 189 5.05 14.17 -15.18
C LYS A 189 4.87 15.19 -16.31
N LYS A 190 4.58 14.73 -17.53
CA LYS A 190 4.29 15.55 -18.72
C LYS A 190 2.91 16.24 -18.67
N PHE A 191 2.03 15.78 -17.79
CA PHE A 191 0.65 16.27 -17.65
C PHE A 191 0.37 16.88 -16.28
N VAL A 192 1.02 16.38 -15.24
CA VAL A 192 0.79 16.81 -13.85
C VAL A 192 2.10 16.95 -13.10
N ARG A 193 2.10 17.81 -12.08
CA ARG A 193 3.21 18.00 -11.16
C ARG A 193 2.68 18.26 -9.76
N PHE A 194 3.54 18.04 -8.76
CA PHE A 194 3.26 18.48 -7.41
C PHE A 194 3.52 19.98 -7.27
N SER A 195 2.70 20.67 -6.50
CA SER A 195 2.88 22.05 -6.09
C SER A 195 2.68 22.13 -4.59
N SER A 196 3.76 22.33 -3.85
CA SER A 196 3.70 22.60 -2.42
C SER A 196 2.83 23.85 -2.17
N LYS A 197 2.11 23.87 -1.05
CA LYS A 197 1.47 25.12 -0.61
C LYS A 197 2.56 26.19 -0.40
N PRO A 198 2.31 27.45 -0.78
CA PRO A 198 3.18 28.56 -0.41
C PRO A 198 3.26 28.74 1.11
#